data_AF-A0A7C6L9D1-F1
#
_entry.id   AF-A0A7C6L9D1-F1
#
_cell.length_a   1.000
_cell.length_b   1.000
_cell.length_c   1.000
_cell.angle_alpha   90.00
_cell.angle_beta   90.00
_cell.angle_gamma   90.00
#
_symmetry.space_group_name_H-M   'P 1'
#
loop_
_entity.id
_entity.type
_entity.pdbx_description
1 polymer ?
#
loop_
_entity_poly.entity_id
_entity_poly.type
_entity_poly.pdbx_seq_one_letter_code
_entity_poly.pdbx_strand_id
1 'polypeptide(L)'
;MSGFVLKEIEEIKGSKYDFYKLEIDGNCAFDEFENKICSNKQHLSEFTTLLSYAQHYANGERIPDKKLKPIYLKIKDVSTFEFRSKHLRIYFFCTSSNPDRIIALCGYKNRQKSDISSLTSIVKRYLID
;
A
#
# COMPACT_ATOMS: atom_id res chain seq x y z
N MET A 1 15.18 -14.58 10.67
CA MET A 1 15.03 -13.86 9.40
C MET A 1 13.56 -13.81 9.09
N SER A 2 13.07 -12.66 8.63
CA SER A 2 11.69 -12.57 8.15
C SER A 2 11.74 -12.79 6.65
N GLY A 3 10.96 -13.72 6.10
CA GLY A 3 10.91 -13.87 4.65
C GLY A 3 10.05 -12.78 4.04
N PHE A 4 10.65 -11.89 3.24
CA PHE A 4 9.91 -10.94 2.42
C PHE A 4 9.74 -11.48 1.00
N VAL A 5 8.50 -11.44 0.51
CA VAL A 5 8.17 -11.80 -0.88
C VAL A 5 7.30 -10.70 -1.47
N LEU A 6 7.68 -10.21 -2.66
CA LEU A 6 6.85 -9.31 -3.45
C LEU A 6 5.96 -10.15 -4.37
N LYS A 7 4.66 -9.92 -4.30
CA LYS A 7 3.68 -10.55 -5.19
C LYS A 7 3.04 -9.49 -6.06
N GLU A 8 2.84 -9.80 -7.32
CA GLU A 8 2.10 -8.94 -8.24
C GLU A 8 0.65 -8.77 -7.77
N ILE A 9 0.04 -7.65 -8.16
CA ILE A 9 -1.38 -7.38 -7.97
C ILE A 9 -2.02 -7.38 -9.35
N GLU A 10 -2.75 -8.43 -9.71
CA GLU A 10 -3.23 -8.67 -11.07
C GLU A 10 -4.12 -7.53 -11.59
N GLU A 11 -4.85 -6.87 -10.70
CA GLU A 11 -5.76 -5.77 -11.00
C GLU A 11 -5.03 -4.45 -11.29
N ILE A 12 -3.74 -4.33 -10.98
CA ILE A 12 -2.96 -3.10 -11.15
C ILE A 12 -1.82 -3.36 -12.14
N LYS A 13 -2.03 -2.96 -13.40
CA LYS A 13 -1.06 -3.07 -14.49
C LYS A 13 -0.74 -1.68 -15.01
N GLY A 14 0.26 -1.05 -14.41
CA GLY A 14 0.68 0.31 -14.75
C GLY A 14 1.53 0.37 -16.01
N SER A 15 1.39 1.44 -16.79
CA SER A 15 2.33 1.74 -17.89
C SER A 15 3.63 2.42 -17.44
N LYS A 16 3.68 2.91 -16.19
CA LYS A 16 4.82 3.69 -15.66
C LYS A 16 5.44 3.09 -14.40
N TYR A 17 4.64 2.52 -13.50
CA TYR A 17 5.11 1.91 -12.26
C TYR A 17 4.42 0.58 -12.03
N ASP A 18 5.18 -0.40 -11.57
CA ASP A 18 4.66 -1.67 -11.12
C ASP A 18 4.25 -1.60 -9.64
N PHE A 19 3.18 -2.32 -9.30
CA PHE A 19 2.68 -2.45 -7.95
C PHE A 19 2.80 -3.89 -7.46
N TYR A 20 3.33 -4.04 -6.25
CA TYR A 20 3.44 -5.32 -5.57
C TYR A 20 2.77 -5.23 -4.20
N LYS A 21 2.22 -6.34 -3.74
CA LYS A 21 1.82 -6.53 -2.35
C LYS A 21 2.94 -7.26 -1.60
N LEU A 22 3.23 -6.78 -0.39
CA LEU A 22 4.26 -7.36 0.45
C LEU A 22 3.68 -8.55 1.23
N GLU A 23 4.34 -9.69 1.10
CA GLU A 23 4.16 -10.84 1.98
C GLU A 23 5.32 -10.90 2.98
N ILE A 24 4.98 -11.12 4.25
CA ILE A 24 5.93 -11.22 5.36
C ILE A 24 5.65 -12.53 6.08
N ASP A 25 6.62 -13.44 6.08
CA ASP A 25 6.53 -14.74 6.76
C ASP A 25 5.26 -15.52 6.36
N GLY A 26 4.91 -15.49 5.07
CA GLY A 26 3.72 -16.15 4.51
C GLY A 26 2.39 -15.42 4.71
N ASN A 27 2.39 -14.24 5.33
CA ASN A 27 1.19 -13.43 5.54
C ASN A 27 1.21 -12.17 4.67
N CYS A 28 0.14 -11.93 3.91
CA CYS A 28 0.00 -10.74 3.08
C CYS A 28 -1.16 -9.88 3.59
N ALA A 29 -0.82 -8.73 4.21
CA ALA A 29 -1.80 -7.82 4.81
C ALA A 29 -2.79 -7.23 3.77
N PHE A 30 -2.38 -7.12 2.51
CA PHE A 30 -3.28 -6.71 1.43
C PHE A 30 -4.36 -7.77 1.19
N ASP A 31 -3.97 -9.04 1.02
CA ASP A 31 -4.90 -10.14 0.73
C ASP A 31 -5.85 -10.40 1.90
N GLU A 32 -5.35 -10.36 3.13
CA GLU A 32 -6.20 -10.48 4.32
C GLU A 32 -7.27 -9.38 4.38
N PHE A 33 -6.87 -8.15 4.07
CA PHE A 33 -7.78 -7.01 4.08
C PHE A 33 -8.79 -7.09 2.93
N GLU A 34 -8.34 -7.42 1.72
CA GLU A 34 -9.21 -7.60 0.56
C GLU A 34 -10.25 -8.70 0.81
N ASN A 35 -9.83 -9.87 1.27
CA ASN A 35 -10.73 -10.98 1.60
C ASN A 35 -11.80 -10.56 2.63
N LYS A 36 -11.40 -9.79 3.65
CA LYS A 36 -12.32 -9.24 4.65
C LYS A 36 -13.35 -8.29 4.03
N ILE A 37 -12.93 -7.40 3.13
CA ILE A 37 -13.82 -6.41 2.50
C ILE A 37 -14.74 -7.08 1.46
N CYS A 38 -14.25 -8.07 0.71
CA CYS A 38 -15.05 -8.85 -0.22
C CYS A 38 -16.12 -9.68 0.49
N SER A 39 -15.81 -10.21 1.67
CA SER A 39 -16.76 -10.94 2.53
C SER A 39 -17.79 -10.01 3.17
N ASN A 40 -17.36 -8.86 3.68
CA ASN A 40 -18.21 -7.84 4.28
C ASN A 40 -18.30 -6.61 3.38
N LYS A 41 -19.15 -6.72 2.34
CA LYS A 41 -19.29 -5.80 1.19
C LYS A 41 -19.59 -4.34 1.55
N GLN A 42 -19.75 -3.97 2.83
CA GLN A 42 -20.00 -2.62 3.32
C GLN A 42 -19.07 -1.56 2.72
N HIS A 43 -17.79 -1.90 2.52
CA HIS A 43 -16.78 -0.97 2.00
C HIS A 43 -16.15 -1.42 0.68
N LEU A 44 -16.77 -2.36 -0.04
CA LEU A 44 -16.22 -2.92 -1.27
C LEU A 44 -16.06 -1.88 -2.38
N SER A 45 -17.05 -1.02 -2.59
CA SER A 45 -16.99 0.08 -3.58
C SER A 45 -15.88 1.07 -3.26
N GLU A 46 -15.64 1.30 -1.98
CA GLU A 46 -14.61 2.19 -1.49
C GLU A 46 -13.21 1.60 -1.67
N PHE A 47 -13.05 0.30 -1.47
CA PHE A 47 -11.81 -0.41 -1.73
C PHE A 47 -11.51 -0.45 -3.23
N THR A 48 -12.51 -0.74 -4.06
CA THR A 48 -12.41 -0.69 -5.54
C THR A 48 -11.95 0.69 -6.03
N THR A 49 -12.47 1.76 -5.41
CA THR A 49 -12.04 3.13 -5.71
C THR A 49 -10.56 3.36 -5.36
N LEU A 50 -10.05 2.77 -4.27
CA LEU A 50 -8.64 2.88 -3.91
C LEU A 50 -7.74 2.13 -4.90
N LEU A 51 -8.15 0.94 -5.37
CA LEU A 51 -7.43 0.20 -6.40
C LEU A 51 -7.39 0.97 -7.72
N SER A 52 -8.50 1.63 -8.10
CA SER A 52 -8.52 2.55 -9.25
C SER A 52 -7.52 3.69 -9.08
N TYR A 53 -7.38 4.30 -7.89
CA TYR A 53 -6.34 5.31 -7.67
C TYR A 53 -4.92 4.75 -7.80
N ALA A 54 -4.69 3.52 -7.34
CA ALA A 54 -3.42 2.85 -7.52
C ALA A 54 -3.13 2.60 -9.02
N GLN A 55 -4.10 2.13 -9.79
CA GLN A 55 -4.00 1.97 -11.25
C GLN A 55 -3.71 3.29 -11.98
N HIS A 56 -4.44 4.37 -11.69
CA HIS A 56 -4.17 5.69 -12.27
C HIS A 56 -2.75 6.17 -11.93
N TYR A 57 -2.33 5.99 -10.67
CA TYR A 57 -0.97 6.34 -10.26
C TYR A 57 0.08 5.47 -10.97
N ALA A 58 -0.19 4.17 -11.13
CA ALA A 58 0.64 3.21 -11.85
C ALA A 58 0.81 3.57 -13.33
N ASN A 59 -0.19 4.22 -13.94
CA ASN A 59 -0.12 4.80 -15.28
C ASN A 59 0.62 6.15 -15.33
N GLY A 60 1.06 6.68 -14.19
CA GLY A 60 1.71 7.99 -14.10
C GLY A 60 0.74 9.16 -14.12
N GLU A 61 -0.56 8.92 -13.96
CA GLU A 61 -1.57 9.97 -13.94
C GLU A 61 -1.53 10.75 -12.63
N ARG A 62 -1.98 12.01 -12.68
CA ARG A 62 -2.02 12.86 -11.51
C ARG A 62 -3.19 12.49 -10.61
N ILE A 63 -2.89 12.02 -9.41
CA ILE A 63 -3.89 11.81 -8.36
C ILE A 63 -4.09 13.11 -7.56
N PRO A 64 -5.33 13.52 -7.26
CA PRO A 64 -5.56 14.68 -6.41
C PRO A 64 -4.89 14.54 -5.04
N ASP A 65 -4.31 15.62 -4.52
CA ASP A 65 -3.58 15.63 -3.23
C ASP A 65 -4.46 15.20 -2.04
N LYS A 66 -5.79 15.39 -2.15
CA LYS A 66 -6.74 14.89 -1.16
C LYS A 66 -6.86 13.36 -1.14
N LYS A 67 -6.41 12.68 -2.19
CA LYS A 67 -6.53 11.22 -2.42
C LYS A 67 -5.19 10.49 -2.31
N LEU A 68 -4.08 11.11 -2.71
CA LEU A 68 -2.73 10.59 -2.49
C LEU A 68 -1.98 11.54 -1.58
N LYS A 69 -1.46 11.04 -0.45
CA LYS A 69 -0.72 11.87 0.51
C LYS A 69 0.62 11.23 0.87
N PRO A 70 1.73 11.98 0.90
CA PRO A 70 2.97 11.48 1.46
C PRO A 70 2.86 11.28 2.97
N ILE A 71 3.52 10.24 3.47
CA ILE A 71 3.75 9.96 4.89
C ILE A 71 5.25 10.13 5.14
N TYR A 72 5.61 10.78 6.25
CA TYR A 72 7.01 11.03 6.58
C TYR A 72 7.44 10.14 7.76
N LEU A 73 8.21 9.09 7.46
CA LEU A 73 8.65 8.09 8.45
C LEU A 73 10.05 8.35 9.02
N LYS A 74 10.74 9.42 8.59
CA LYS A 74 12.15 9.69 8.93
C LYS A 74 13.08 8.50 8.62
N ILE A 75 12.83 7.82 7.50
CA ILE A 75 13.66 6.71 7.00
C ILE A 75 14.37 7.24 5.74
N LYS A 76 15.69 7.06 5.68
CA LYS A 76 16.50 7.52 4.57
C LYS A 76 16.18 6.72 3.30
N ASP A 77 16.19 7.39 2.14
CA ASP A 77 16.04 6.76 0.82
C ASP A 77 14.74 5.96 0.61
N VAL A 78 13.71 6.29 1.41
CA VAL A 78 12.35 5.74 1.30
C VAL A 78 11.33 6.85 1.18
N SER A 79 10.46 6.73 0.18
CA SER A 79 9.25 7.54 0.08
C SER A 79 8.05 6.67 0.44
N THR A 80 7.20 7.17 1.34
CA THR A 80 5.98 6.46 1.75
C THR A 80 4.76 7.32 1.49
N PHE A 81 3.65 6.66 1.14
CA PHE A 81 2.43 7.31 0.72
C PHE A 81 1.19 6.57 1.23
N GLU A 82 0.06 7.28 1.25
CA GLU A 82 -1.27 6.71 1.42
C GLU A 82 -2.22 7.11 0.30
N PHE A 83 -2.94 6.13 -0.24
CA PHE A 83 -4.20 6.38 -0.94
C PHE A 83 -5.33 6.50 0.08
N ARG A 84 -6.24 7.47 -0.14
CA ARG A 84 -7.27 7.86 0.82
C ARG A 84 -8.66 7.86 0.21
N SER A 85 -9.56 7.14 0.88
CA SER A 85 -10.99 7.26 0.70
C SER A 85 -11.65 7.80 1.99
N LYS A 86 -12.96 7.66 2.15
CA LYS A 86 -13.71 8.14 3.32
C LYS A 86 -13.32 7.37 4.59
N HIS A 87 -13.30 6.04 4.53
CA HIS A 87 -13.06 5.13 5.64
C HIS A 87 -11.82 4.25 5.44
N LEU A 88 -11.30 4.08 4.22
CA LEU A 88 -10.20 3.14 3.96
C LEU A 88 -8.90 3.84 3.52
N ARG A 89 -7.78 3.16 3.74
CA ARG A 89 -6.42 3.59 3.38
C ARG A 89 -5.63 2.43 2.79
N ILE A 90 -4.82 2.71 1.77
CA ILE A 90 -3.77 1.81 1.28
C ILE A 90 -2.44 2.51 1.52
N TYR A 91 -1.51 1.82 2.18
CA TYR A 91 -0.17 2.32 2.50
C TYR A 91 0.87 1.63 1.64
N PHE A 92 1.66 2.42 0.92
CA PHE A 92 2.71 1.89 0.07
C PHE A 92 4.00 2.71 0.19
N PHE A 93 5.10 2.09 -0.19
CA PHE A 93 6.41 2.73 -0.21
C PHE A 93 7.18 2.37 -1.48
N CYS A 94 8.20 3.16 -1.76
CA CYS A 94 9.22 2.87 -2.75
C CYS A 94 10.58 3.32 -2.21
N THR A 95 11.64 2.68 -2.70
CA THR A 95 13.01 2.99 -2.32
C THR A 95 13.71 3.73 -3.45
N SER A 96 14.81 4.41 -3.16
CA SER A 96 15.60 5.04 -4.23
C SER A 96 16.27 4.04 -5.17
N SER A 97 16.47 2.79 -4.73
CA SER A 97 17.08 1.72 -5.52
C SER A 97 16.09 0.87 -6.30
N ASN A 98 14.80 0.87 -5.92
CA ASN A 98 13.76 0.11 -6.60
C ASN A 98 12.58 1.03 -7.02
N PRO A 99 12.28 1.16 -8.33
CA PRO A 99 11.17 1.95 -8.83
C PRO A 99 9.78 1.34 -8.52
N ASP A 100 9.70 0.15 -7.95
CA ASP A 100 8.46 -0.53 -7.62
C ASP A 100 7.66 0.22 -6.54
N ARG A 101 6.33 0.05 -6.57
CA ARG A 101 5.43 0.51 -5.51
C ARG A 101 4.97 -0.68 -4.69
N ILE A 102 5.44 -0.75 -3.45
CA ILE A 102 5.20 -1.88 -2.56
C ILE A 102 4.11 -1.51 -1.58
N ILE A 103 2.92 -2.11 -1.72
CA ILE A 103 1.84 -2.02 -0.75
C ILE A 103 2.21 -2.86 0.47
N ALA A 104 2.38 -2.19 1.61
CA ALA A 104 2.74 -2.83 2.87
C ALA A 104 1.51 -3.28 3.67
N LEU A 105 0.44 -2.47 3.67
CA LEU A 105 -0.82 -2.80 4.34
C LEU A 105 -1.99 -1.93 3.86
N CYS A 106 -3.19 -2.40 4.17
CA CYS A 106 -4.46 -1.71 4.01
C CYS A 106 -5.16 -1.59 5.37
N GLY A 107 -5.96 -0.55 5.57
CA GLY A 107 -6.56 -0.30 6.87
C GLY A 107 -7.73 0.66 6.87
N TYR A 108 -8.35 0.79 8.04
CA TYR A 108 -9.42 1.76 8.28
C TYR A 108 -8.83 3.09 8.77
N LYS A 109 -9.41 4.22 8.35
CA LYS A 109 -9.00 5.57 8.73
C LYS A 109 -8.90 5.75 10.25
N ASN A 110 -9.79 5.14 11.03
CA ASN A 110 -9.77 5.23 12.49
C ASN A 110 -8.59 4.47 13.15
N ARG A 111 -7.88 3.63 12.39
CA ARG A 111 -6.66 2.92 12.79
C ARG A 111 -5.38 3.52 12.21
N GLN A 112 -5.46 4.66 11.50
CA GLN A 112 -4.32 5.26 10.81
C GLN A 112 -3.06 5.43 11.67
N LYS A 113 -3.20 5.78 12.96
CA LYS A 113 -2.03 5.91 13.86
C LYS A 113 -1.30 4.58 14.07
N SER A 114 -2.04 3.49 14.31
CA SER A 114 -1.46 2.15 14.45
C SER A 114 -0.92 1.63 13.12
N ASP A 115 -1.60 1.94 12.02
CA ASP A 115 -1.21 1.54 10.67
C ASP A 115 0.12 2.19 10.27
N ILE A 116 0.32 3.48 10.58
CA ILE A 116 1.59 4.19 10.33
C ILE A 116 2.73 3.62 11.21
N SER A 117 2.44 3.24 12.45
CA SER A 117 3.44 2.57 13.32
C SER A 117 3.85 1.21 12.75
N SER A 118 2.89 0.45 12.23
CA SER A 118 3.12 -0.84 11.57
C SER A 118 3.92 -0.65 10.28
N LEU A 119 3.52 0.31 9.42
CA LEU A 119 4.24 0.69 8.21
C LEU A 119 5.71 1.02 8.50
N THR A 120 5.96 1.84 9.53
CA THR A 120 7.33 2.20 9.94
C THR A 120 8.15 0.96 10.30
N SER A 121 7.56 0.03 11.03
CA SER A 121 8.22 -1.20 11.47
C SER A 121 8.49 -2.14 10.30
N ILE A 122 7.53 -2.27 9.39
CA ILE A 122 7.65 -3.08 8.17
C ILE A 122 8.77 -2.55 7.28
N VAL A 123 8.75 -1.25 6.96
CA VAL A 123 9.77 -0.63 6.09
C VAL A 123 11.16 -0.77 6.70
N LYS A 124 11.32 -0.53 8.01
CA LYS A 124 12.62 -0.71 8.67
C LYS A 124 13.14 -2.15 8.57
N ARG A 125 12.27 -3.15 8.74
CA ARG A 125 12.65 -4.56 8.61
C ARG A 125 12.99 -4.91 7.16
N TYR A 126 12.18 -4.44 6.20
CA TYR A 126 12.38 -4.68 4.78
C TYR A 126 13.72 -4.14 4.26
N LEU A 127 14.22 -3.03 4.81
CA LEU A 127 15.52 -2.45 4.42
C LEU A 127 16.75 -3.17 5.01
N ILE A 128 16.54 -4.06 5.98
CA ILE A 128 17.64 -4.78 6.66
C ILE A 128 17.78 -6.22 6.10
N ASP A 129 16.74 -6.73 5.45
CA ASP A 129 16.74 -8.03 4.78
C ASP A 129 17.42 -7.94 3.40
#